data_AF-A0A1C5Y7I7-F1
#
_entry.id   AF-A0A1C5Y7I7-F1
#
_cell.length_a   1.000
_cell.length_b   1.000
_cell.length_c   1.000
_cell.angle_alpha   90.00
_cell.angle_beta   90.00
_cell.angle_gamma   90.00
#
_symmetry.space_group_name_H-M   'P 1'
#
loop_
_entity.id
_entity.type
_entity.pdbx_description
1 polymer ?
#
loop_
_entity_poly.entity_id
_entity_poly.type
_entity_poly.pdbx_seq_one_letter_code
_entity_poly.pdbx_strand_id
1 'polypeptide(L)' 'MDLQTLLDSRKITKYHLSKISGVPKTTVMDICSGKSSLHKCSAKTVQQLARALDCTMEDIMELGGIPAKPVRKRFSC' A
#
# COMPACT_ATOMS: atom_id res chain seq x y z
N MET A 1 1.03 -10.81 1.91
CA MET A 1 2.18 -9.88 2.04
C MET A 1 1.65 -8.67 2.79
N ASP A 2 2.38 -8.17 3.78
CA ASP A 2 1.96 -6.97 4.50
C ASP A 2 2.47 -5.70 3.80
N LEU A 3 1.74 -4.59 3.97
CA LEU A 3 2.16 -3.29 3.46
C LEU A 3 3.57 -2.90 3.96
N GLN A 4 3.92 -3.29 5.20
CA GLN A 4 5.24 -3.05 5.76
C GLN A 4 6.35 -3.76 4.97
N THR A 5 6.15 -5.02 4.61
CA THR A 5 7.12 -5.81 3.84
C THR A 5 7.31 -5.24 2.43
N LEU A 6 6.23 -4.73 1.81
CA LEU A 6 6.31 -4.05 0.52
C LEU A 6 7.17 -2.79 0.60
N LEU A 7 6.97 -1.98 1.64
CA LEU A 7 7.75 -0.77 1.88
C LEU A 7 9.24 -1.09 2.10
N ASP A 8 9.53 -2.15 2.85
CA ASP A 8 10.90 -2.59 3.12
C ASP A 8 11.58 -3.10 1.84
N SER A 9 10.86 -3.88 1.01
CA SER A 9 11.36 -4.36 -0.29
C SER A 9 11.67 -3.22 -1.26
N ARG A 10 10.87 -2.15 -1.25
CA ARG A 10 11.05 -0.96 -2.07
C ARG A 10 12.00 0.08 -1.45
N LYS A 11 12.49 -0.15 -0.22
CA LYS A 11 13.24 0.83 0.60
C LYS A 11 12.52 2.19 0.76
N ILE A 12 11.19 2.17 0.82
CA ILE A 12 10.36 3.37 1.01
C ILE A 12 10.03 3.51 2.50
N THR A 13 10.37 4.65 3.10
CA THR A 13 9.98 4.92 4.49
C THR A 13 8.51 5.33 4.58
N LYS A 14 7.87 5.10 5.73
CA LYS A 14 6.49 5.56 6.00
C LYS A 14 6.30 7.07 5.77
N TYR A 15 7.33 7.85 6.12
CA TYR A 15 7.35 9.30 5.87
C TYR A 15 7.40 9.61 4.38
N HIS A 16 8.28 8.92 3.64
CA HIS A 16 8.38 9.09 2.19
C HIS A 16 7.06 8.71 1.50
N LEU A 17 6.46 7.56 1.87
CA LEU A 17 5.15 7.13 1.36
C LEU A 17 4.08 8.20 1.59
N SER A 18 4.03 8.79 2.78
CA SER A 18 3.09 9.87 3.11
C SER A 18 3.29 11.09 2.20
N LYS A 19 4.54 11.48 1.93
CA LYS A 19 4.88 12.60 1.05
C LYS A 19 4.47 12.35 -0.40
N ILE A 20 4.72 11.15 -0.94
CA ILE A 20 4.41 10.84 -2.35
C ILE A 20 2.93 10.52 -2.59
N SER A 21 2.25 9.90 -1.62
CA SER A 21 0.82 9.56 -1.74
C SER A 21 -0.11 10.71 -1.37
N GLY A 22 0.38 11.69 -0.60
CA GLY A 22 -0.46 12.74 -0.01
C GLY A 22 -1.38 12.22 1.11
N VAL A 23 -1.19 10.96 1.54
CA VAL A 23 -1.91 10.38 2.68
C VAL A 23 -1.19 10.74 3.98
N PRO A 24 -1.90 11.13 5.05
CA PRO A 24 -1.28 11.43 6.33
C PRO A 24 -0.42 10.28 6.86
N LYS A 25 0.76 10.61 7.40
CA LYS A 25 1.67 9.62 8.01
C LYS A 25 0.96 8.80 9.09
N THR A 26 0.04 9.42 9.84
CA THR A 26 -0.79 8.73 10.85
C THR A 26 -1.59 7.60 10.24
N THR A 27 -2.31 7.85 9.15
CA THR A 27 -3.07 6.84 8.41
C THR A 27 -2.17 5.72 7.88
N VAL A 28 -1.01 6.05 7.32
CA VAL A 28 -0.02 5.05 6.88
C VAL A 28 0.44 4.17 8.05
N MET A 29 0.71 4.77 9.22
CA MET A 29 1.09 4.03 10.42
C MET A 29 -0.05 3.16 10.95
N ASP A 30 -1.29 3.64 10.95
CA ASP A 30 -2.46 2.88 11.39
C ASP A 30 -2.71 1.67 10.50
N ILE A 31 -2.48 1.80 9.18
CA ILE A 31 -2.54 0.68 8.25
C ILE A 31 -1.39 -0.31 8.50
N CYS A 32 -0.15 0.17 8.60
CA CYS A 32 1.00 -0.69 8.86
C CYS A 32 0.95 -1.40 10.23
N SER A 33 0.24 -0.84 11.21
CA SER A 33 0.09 -1.42 12.55
C SER A 33 -1.19 -2.28 12.70
N GLY A 34 -1.98 -2.42 11.63
CA GLY A 34 -3.23 -3.19 11.65
C GLY A 34 -4.38 -2.51 12.38
N LYS A 35 -4.22 -1.28 12.87
CA LYS A 35 -5.29 -0.49 13.49
C LYS A 35 -6.36 -0.07 12.48
N SER A 36 -5.97 0.15 11.23
CA SER A 36 -6.87 0.44 10.12
C SER A 36 -6.72 -0.58 9.01
N SER A 37 -7.83 -1.15 8.56
CA SER A 37 -7.88 -2.01 7.38
C SER A 37 -7.97 -1.14 6.12
N LEU A 38 -7.22 -1.48 5.06
CA LEU A 38 -7.31 -0.79 3.76
C LEU A 38 -8.75 -0.81 3.20
N HIS A 39 -9.52 -1.85 3.50
CA HIS A 39 -10.95 -1.95 3.14
C HIS A 39 -11.86 -0.91 3.81
N LYS A 40 -11.45 -0.35 4.94
CA LYS A 40 -12.21 0.69 5.66
C LYS A 40 -11.77 2.11 5.27
N CYS A 41 -10.65 2.24 4.57
CA CYS A 41 -10.19 3.52 4.07
C CYS A 41 -11.04 3.98 2.87
N SER A 42 -11.09 5.29 2.65
CA SER A 42 -11.78 5.82 1.47
C SER A 42 -11.12 5.29 0.19
N ALA A 43 -11.93 5.03 -0.85
CA ALA A 43 -11.41 4.60 -2.15
C ALA A 43 -10.33 5.56 -2.70
N LYS A 44 -10.47 6.86 -2.40
CA LYS A 44 -9.46 7.88 -2.72
C LYS A 44 -8.11 7.61 -2.04
N THR A 45 -8.10 7.28 -0.76
CA THR A 45 -6.88 6.94 0.00
C THR A 45 -6.23 5.69 -0.57
N VAL A 46 -7.01 4.66 -0.87
CA VAL A 46 -6.51 3.43 -1.47
C VAL A 46 -5.89 3.71 -2.83
N GLN A 47 -6.53 4.54 -3.66
CA GLN A 47 -6.02 4.94 -4.98
C GLN A 47 -4.70 5.72 -4.86
N GLN A 48 -4.61 6.65 -3.91
CA GLN A 48 -3.41 7.45 -3.67
C GLN A 48 -2.21 6.58 -3.27
N LEU A 49 -2.43 5.60 -2.38
CA LEU A 49 -1.41 4.63 -2.00
C LEU A 49 -1.01 3.75 -3.19
N ALA A 50 -1.99 3.30 -3.98
CA ALA A 50 -1.75 2.44 -5.14
C ALA A 50 -0.89 3.14 -6.19
N ARG A 51 -1.24 4.39 -6.51
CA ARG A 51 -0.46 5.23 -7.43
C ARG A 51 0.94 5.53 -6.89
N ALA A 52 1.09 5.76 -5.59
CA ALA A 52 2.40 6.00 -4.97
C ALA A 52 3.32 4.77 -4.98
N LEU A 53 2.74 3.58 -4.94
CA LEU A 53 3.47 2.30 -4.93
C LEU A 53 3.56 1.67 -6.32
N ASP A 54 3.07 2.36 -7.36
CA ASP A 54 2.98 1.88 -8.74
C ASP A 54 2.28 0.51 -8.84
N CYS A 55 1.20 0.36 -8.08
CA CYS A 55 0.39 -0.86 -7.98
C CYS A 55 -1.06 -0.56 -8.37
N THR A 56 -1.83 -1.61 -8.68
CA THR A 56 -3.27 -1.46 -8.89
C THR A 56 -4.01 -1.35 -7.56
N MET A 57 -5.26 -0.86 -7.60
CA MET A 57 -6.11 -0.83 -6.39
C MET A 57 -6.39 -2.25 -5.88
N GLU A 58 -6.51 -3.23 -6.78
CA GLU A 58 -6.67 -4.64 -6.43
C GLU A 58 -5.44 -5.16 -5.69
N ASP A 59 -4.23 -4.93 -6.22
CA ASP A 59 -2.98 -5.37 -5.59
C ASP A 59 -2.85 -4.83 -4.16
N ILE A 60 -3.18 -3.55 -3.95
CA ILE A 60 -3.10 -2.95 -2.61
C ILE A 60 -4.18 -3.50 -1.67
N MET A 61 -5.40 -3.73 -2.17
CA MET A 61 -6.47 -4.29 -1.34
C MET A 61 -6.15 -5.73 -0.95
N GLU A 62 -5.44 -6.48 -1.79
CA GLU A 62 -4.96 -7.83 -1.49
C GLU A 62 -3.84 -7.86 -0.43
N LEU A 63 -3.12 -6.76 -0.23
CA LEU A 63 -2.20 -6.62 0.92
C LEU A 63 -2.97 -6.44 2.25
N GLY A 64 -4.19 -5.91 2.18
CA GLY A 64 -5.06 -5.67 3.34
C GLY A 64 -6.09 -6.77 3.60
N GLY A 65 -6.22 -7.74 2.69
CA GLY A 65 -7.21 -8.81 2.73
C GLY A 65 -6.59 -10.15 2.34
N ILE A 66 -6.86 -11.17 3.15
CA ILE A 66 -6.67 -12.64 2.99
C ILE A 66 -6.00 -13.10 1.66
N PRO A 67 -4.92 -13.91 1.73
CA PRO A 67 -3.98 -14.13 0.62
C PRO A 67 -4.64 -14.72 -0.65
N ALA A 68 -4.69 -13.93 -1.72
CA ALA A 68 -5.22 -14.36 -3.01
C ALA A 68 -4.22 -14.19 -4.18
N LYS A 69 -3.09 -14.89 -4.07
CA LYS A 69 -2.16 -15.29 -5.14
C LYS A 69 -1.37 -14.18 -5.89
N PRO A 70 -0.05 -14.40 -6.09
CA PRO A 70 0.85 -13.41 -6.66
C PRO A 70 0.56 -13.14 -8.14
N VAL A 71 0.11 -11.93 -8.47
CA VAL A 71 0.14 -11.42 -9.85
C VAL A 71 1.55 -10.88 -10.14
N ARG A 72 2.34 -11.71 -10.81
CA ARG A 72 3.59 -11.31 -11.44
C ARG A 72 3.29 -10.30 -12.56
N LYS A 73 3.78 -9.06 -12.46
CA LYS A 73 4.01 -8.18 -13.62
C LYS A 73 5.38 -7.52 -13.49
N ARG A 74 6.40 -8.10 -14.14
CA ARG A 74 6.81 -7.91 -15.54
C ARG A 74 7.70 -6.67 -15.63
N PHE A 75 8.99 -6.91 -15.41
CA PHE A 75 10.06 -6.11 -15.98
C PHE A 75 9.72 -5.84 -17.46
N SER A 76 9.72 -4.58 -17.87
CA SER A 76 9.79 -4.23 -19.27
C SER A 76 10.93 -3.23 -19.44
N CYS A 77 11.82 -3.63 -20.35
CA CYS A 77 13.09 -3.09 -20.82
C CYS A 77 13.42 -1.63 -20.52
#